data_AF-A8P8I3-F1
#
_entry.id   AF-A8P8I3-F1
#
_cell.length_a   1.000
_cell.length_b   1.000
_cell.length_c   1.000
_cell.angle_alpha   90.00
_cell.angle_beta   90.00
_cell.angle_gamma   90.00
#
_symmetry.space_group_name_H-M   'P 1'
#
loop_
_entity.id
_entity.type
_entity.pdbx_description
1 polymer ?
#
loop_
_entity_poly.entity_id
_entity_poly.type
_entity_poly.pdbx_seq_one_letter_code
_entity_poly.pdbx_strand_id
1 'polypeptide(L)'
;MYIMRDRLSATIAERSNSIKEMLVRAEDARTINQFCLMSKYYQKMHTLNQAMVAEHKIRCNNHEELLKLLRNLNKIIEQGSRLRVGAPASRLISACRDAIVQEHFDMLQKIILFGV
;
A
#
# COMPACT_ATOMS: atom_id res chain seq x y z
N MET A 1 3.27 -6.47 -5.45
CA MET A 1 3.07 -5.26 -4.60
C MET A 1 2.19 -5.51 -3.37
N TYR A 2 1.09 -6.28 -3.46
CA TYR A 2 0.20 -6.53 -2.32
C TYR A 2 0.89 -7.16 -1.10
N ILE A 3 1.73 -8.18 -1.30
CA ILE A 3 2.49 -8.84 -0.23
C ILE A 3 3.44 -7.86 0.51
N MET A 4 4.10 -6.97 -0.24
CA MET A 4 4.95 -5.92 0.36
C MET A 4 4.11 -4.95 1.20
N ARG A 5 2.92 -4.56 0.72
CA ARG A 5 2.00 -3.68 1.45
C ARG A 5 1.53 -4.30 2.75
N ASP A 6 1.16 -5.57 2.72
CA ASP A 6 0.63 -6.27 3.90
C ASP A 6 1.74 -6.51 4.93
N ARG A 7 2.95 -6.88 4.48
CA ARG A 7 4.12 -6.99 5.34
C ARG A 7 4.46 -5.66 6.01
N LEU A 8 4.51 -4.56 5.24
CA LEU A 8 4.75 -3.22 5.79
C LEU A 8 3.65 -2.80 6.77
N SER A 9 2.39 -3.16 6.50
CA SER A 9 1.26 -2.85 7.39
C SER A 9 1.36 -3.61 8.71
N ALA A 10 1.74 -4.89 8.67
CA ALA A 10 1.98 -5.70 9.87
C ALA A 10 3.14 -5.12 10.71
N THR A 11 4.26 -4.76 10.07
CA THR A 11 5.41 -4.16 10.75
C THR A 11 5.08 -2.81 11.39
N ILE A 12 4.26 -1.97 10.74
CA ILE A 12 3.80 -0.70 11.32
C ILE A 12 2.89 -0.95 12.53
N ALA A 13 2.01 -1.94 12.46
CA ALA A 13 1.14 -2.31 13.58
C ALA A 13 1.96 -2.79 14.79
N GLU A 14 2.95 -3.64 14.56
CA GLU A 14 3.88 -4.12 15.58
C GLU A 14 4.66 -2.96 16.23
N ARG A 15 5.23 -2.07 15.43
CA ARG A 15 5.95 -0.88 15.93
C ARG A 15 5.04 0.08 16.70
N SER A 16 3.80 0.25 16.26
CA SER A 16 2.81 1.06 16.97
C SER A 16 2.52 0.49 18.36
N ASN A 17 2.41 -0.84 18.46
CA ASN A 17 2.25 -1.51 19.75
C ASN A 17 3.49 -1.33 20.64
N SER A 18 4.70 -1.46 20.08
CA SER A 18 5.93 -1.21 20.84
C SER A 18 6.04 0.24 21.34
N ILE A 19 5.60 1.22 20.55
CA ILE A 19 5.57 2.64 20.98
C ILE A 19 4.60 2.84 22.14
N LYS A 20 3.38 2.27 22.07
CA LYS A 20 2.40 2.32 23.16
C LYS A 20 2.94 1.68 24.43
N GLU A 21 3.59 0.53 24.30
CA GLU A 21 4.20 -0.16 25.43
C GLU A 21 5.32 0.67 26.07
N MET A 22 6.20 1.29 25.26
CA MET A 22 7.25 2.17 25.77
C MET A 22 6.69 3.42 26.47
N LEU A 23 5.57 3.96 25.98
CA LEU A 23 4.89 5.08 26.63
C LEU A 23 4.40 4.69 28.02
N VAL A 24 3.73 3.53 28.16
CA VAL A 24 3.28 3.03 29.46
C VAL A 24 4.46 2.85 30.42
N ARG A 25 5.54 2.20 29.96
CA ARG A 25 6.75 2.00 30.78
C ARG A 25 7.43 3.32 31.16
N ALA A 26 7.38 4.34 30.31
CA ALA A 26 7.91 5.67 30.60
C ALA A 26 7.09 6.37 31.69
N GLU A 27 5.76 6.27 31.64
CA GLU A 27 4.87 6.81 32.66
C GLU A 27 5.00 6.09 34.01
N ASP A 28 5.18 4.77 33.99
CA ASP A 28 5.49 4.00 35.20
C ASP A 28 6.80 4.49 35.84
N ALA A 29 7.86 4.64 35.03
CA ALA A 29 9.15 5.17 35.46
C ALA A 29 9.06 6.60 36.01
N ARG A 30 8.20 7.43 35.42
CA ARG A 30 7.92 8.79 35.90
C ARG A 30 7.22 8.76 37.26
N THR A 31 6.25 7.86 37.44
CA THR A 31 5.49 7.71 38.69
C THR A 31 6.38 7.30 39.87
N ILE A 32 7.38 6.46 39.62
CA ILE A 32 8.38 6.03 40.62
C ILE A 32 9.60 6.98 40.71
N ASN A 33 9.55 8.16 40.08
CA ASN A 33 10.63 9.17 40.04
C ASN A 33 11.98 8.67 39.48
N GLN A 34 11.97 7.63 38.64
CA GLN A 34 13.18 7.12 37.97
C GLN A 34 13.44 7.85 36.64
N PHE A 35 13.86 9.11 36.71
CA PHE A 35 14.03 9.98 35.53
C PHE A 35 15.09 9.48 34.53
N CYS A 36 16.15 8.82 34.98
CA CYS A 36 17.16 8.24 34.08
C CYS A 36 16.55 7.12 33.21
N LEU A 37 15.69 6.28 33.80
CA LEU A 37 15.00 5.21 33.08
C LEU A 37 13.93 5.77 32.14
N MET A 38 13.18 6.77 32.61
CA MET A 38 12.20 7.51 31.81
C MET A 38 12.85 8.09 30.53
N SER A 39 13.99 8.77 30.67
CA SER A 39 14.72 9.35 29.54
C SER A 39 15.13 8.28 28.50
N LYS A 40 15.59 7.11 28.95
CA LYS A 40 15.91 5.98 28.06
C LYS A 40 14.69 5.49 27.28
N TYR A 41 13.52 5.38 27.92
CA TYR A 41 12.29 4.98 27.22
C TYR A 41 11.86 6.03 26.19
N TYR A 42 11.92 7.32 26.52
CA TYR A 42 11.61 8.39 25.56
C TYR A 42 12.58 8.43 24.38
N GLN A 43 13.89 8.25 24.61
CA GLN A 43 14.88 8.16 23.53
C GLN A 43 14.56 6.98 22.60
N LYS A 44 14.29 5.80 23.16
CA LYS A 44 13.96 4.60 22.37
C LYS A 44 12.65 4.79 21.58
N MET A 45 11.65 5.38 22.21
CA MET A 45 10.38 5.74 21.57
C MET A 45 10.58 6.73 20.43
N HIS A 46 11.43 7.75 20.63
CA HIS A 46 11.73 8.76 19.60
C HIS A 46 12.39 8.13 18.38
N THR A 47 13.39 7.28 18.57
CA THR A 47 14.07 6.55 17.48
C THR A 47 13.08 5.68 16.70
N LEU A 48 12.22 4.93 17.41
CA LEU A 48 11.18 4.11 16.78
C LEU A 48 10.18 4.94 15.98
N ASN A 49 9.77 6.10 16.52
CA ASN A 49 8.84 6.99 15.85
C ASN A 49 9.44 7.58 14.57
N GLN A 50 10.71 8.02 14.61
CA GLN A 50 11.41 8.50 13.41
C GLN A 50 11.49 7.42 12.33
N ALA A 51 11.83 6.19 12.71
CA ALA A 51 11.88 5.06 11.78
C ALA A 51 10.50 4.75 11.19
N MET A 52 9.44 4.78 12.00
CA MET A 52 8.06 4.56 11.56
C MET A 52 7.60 5.63 10.57
N VAL A 53 7.94 6.90 10.81
CA VAL A 53 7.62 8.01 9.89
C VAL A 53 8.35 7.84 8.56
N ALA A 54 9.62 7.42 8.56
CA ALA A 54 10.37 7.16 7.35
C ALA A 54 9.74 6.02 6.52
N GLU A 55 9.42 4.89 7.16
CA GLU A 55 8.75 3.76 6.51
C GLU A 55 7.36 4.14 5.97
N HIS A 56 6.61 4.96 6.72
CA HIS A 56 5.33 5.48 6.28
C HIS A 56 5.44 6.31 5.00
N LYS A 57 6.45 7.18 4.89
CA LYS A 57 6.70 7.96 3.67
C LYS A 57 6.98 7.06 2.46
N ILE A 58 7.80 6.02 2.64
CA ILE A 58 8.09 5.04 1.59
C ILE A 58 6.80 4.34 1.14
N ARG A 59 5.97 3.92 2.09
CA ARG A 59 4.68 3.28 1.81
C ARG A 59 3.74 4.21 1.02
N CYS A 60 3.65 5.48 1.41
CA CYS A 60 2.82 6.45 0.70
C CYS A 60 3.31 6.65 -0.74
N ASN A 61 4.61 6.82 -0.96
CA ASN A 61 5.17 6.94 -2.30
C ASN A 61 4.87 5.72 -3.18
N ASN A 62 5.10 4.51 -2.66
CA ASN A 62 4.80 3.27 -3.36
C ASN A 62 3.30 3.14 -3.68
N HIS A 63 2.44 3.55 -2.74
CA HIS A 63 0.99 3.56 -2.96
C HIS A 63 0.57 4.53 -4.06
N GLU A 64 1.14 5.73 -4.10
CA GLU A 64 0.88 6.73 -5.14
C GLU A 64 1.33 6.23 -6.52
N GLU A 65 2.52 5.61 -6.60
CA GLU A 65 3.02 4.99 -7.84
C GLU A 65 2.09 3.88 -8.33
N LEU A 66 1.64 3.00 -7.44
CA LEU A 66 0.68 1.95 -7.77
C LEU A 66 -0.64 2.53 -8.29
N LEU A 67 -1.20 3.53 -7.61
CA LEU A 67 -2.43 4.18 -8.04
C LEU A 67 -2.27 4.83 -9.41
N LYS A 68 -1.12 5.44 -9.70
CA LYS A 68 -0.80 6.01 -11.01
C LYS A 68 -0.79 4.93 -12.10
N LEU A 69 -0.16 3.78 -11.84
CA LEU A 69 -0.14 2.65 -12.77
C LEU A 69 -1.54 2.09 -13.03
N LEU A 70 -2.35 1.90 -11.97
CA LEU A 70 -3.73 1.41 -12.11
C LEU A 70 -4.63 2.37 -12.87
N ARG A 71 -4.47 3.69 -12.66
CA ARG A 71 -5.18 4.71 -13.44
C ARG A 71 -4.78 4.66 -14.92
N ASN A 72 -3.50 4.52 -15.21
CA ASN A 72 -3.01 4.39 -16.59
C ASN A 72 -3.56 3.13 -17.26
N LEU A 73 -3.56 1.99 -16.56
CA LEU A 73 -4.13 0.75 -17.06
C LEU A 73 -5.63 0.90 -17.38
N ASN A 74 -6.41 1.49 -16.48
CA ASN A 74 -7.83 1.76 -16.74
C ASN A 74 -8.04 2.68 -17.95
N LYS A 75 -7.19 3.70 -18.11
CA LYS A 75 -7.22 4.59 -19.27
C LYS A 75 -6.92 3.86 -20.58
N ILE A 76 -5.95 2.94 -20.59
CA ILE A 76 -5.62 2.12 -21.77
C ILE A 76 -6.81 1.23 -22.15
N ILE A 77 -7.45 0.58 -21.17
CA ILE A 77 -8.64 -0.25 -21.42
C ILE A 77 -9.78 0.61 -22.00
N GLU A 78 -10.02 1.79 -21.43
CA GLU A 78 -11.02 2.73 -21.94
C GLU A 78 -10.71 3.20 -23.36
N GLN A 79 -9.45 3.52 -23.66
CA GLN A 79 -9.01 3.86 -25.02
C GLN A 79 -9.24 2.70 -25.98
N GLY A 80 -8.90 1.47 -25.60
CA GLY A 80 -9.18 0.27 -26.39
C GLY A 80 -10.68 0.04 -26.64
N SER A 81 -11.53 0.38 -25.67
CA SER A 81 -12.99 0.36 -25.83
C SER A 81 -13.47 1.44 -26.79
N ARG A 82 -12.92 2.66 -26.73
CA ARG A 82 -13.31 3.79 -27.60
C ARG A 82 -12.96 3.57 -29.07
N LEU A 83 -12.02 2.67 -29.38
CA LEU A 83 -11.72 2.24 -30.75
C LEU A 83 -12.83 1.35 -31.36
N ARG A 84 -13.81 0.93 -30.55
CA ARG A 84 -14.91 0.05 -30.95
C ARG A 84 -16.25 0.75 -30.70
N VAL A 85 -17.29 0.36 -31.42
CA VAL A 85 -18.63 0.99 -31.34
C VAL A 85 -19.66 -0.05 -30.91
N GLY A 86 -20.51 0.30 -29.93
CA GLY A 86 -21.62 -0.55 -29.49
C GLY A 86 -21.20 -1.74 -28.63
N ALA A 87 -21.85 -2.89 -28.83
CA ALA A 87 -21.65 -4.08 -27.99
C ALA A 87 -20.19 -4.58 -27.88
N PRO A 88 -19.36 -4.58 -28.95
CA PRO A 88 -17.95 -4.95 -28.87
C PRO A 88 -17.11 -4.10 -27.89
N ALA A 89 -17.45 -2.82 -27.71
CA ALA A 89 -16.77 -1.93 -26.76
C ALA A 89 -17.00 -2.41 -25.31
N SER A 90 -18.26 -2.71 -24.96
CA SER A 90 -18.61 -3.24 -23.64
C SER A 90 -18.01 -4.62 -23.38
N ARG A 91 -17.96 -5.50 -24.39
CA ARG A 91 -17.38 -6.85 -24.27
C ARG A 91 -15.88 -6.81 -24.01
N LEU A 92 -15.18 -5.85 -24.60
CA LEU A 92 -13.75 -5.67 -24.34
C LEU A 92 -13.50 -5.27 -22.88
N ILE A 93 -14.29 -4.34 -22.33
CA ILE A 93 -14.13 -3.93 -20.93
C ILE A 93 -14.34 -5.11 -19.98
N SER A 94 -15.39 -5.93 -20.20
CA SER A 94 -15.63 -7.12 -19.38
C SER A 94 -14.50 -8.13 -19.52
N ALA A 95 -14.07 -8.45 -20.75
CA ALA A 95 -12.99 -9.42 -20.98
C ALA A 95 -11.64 -8.96 -20.40
N CYS A 96 -11.32 -7.67 -20.48
CA CYS A 96 -10.13 -7.12 -19.83
C CYS A 96 -10.22 -7.24 -18.31
N ARG A 97 -11.38 -7.01 -17.69
CA ARG A 97 -11.57 -7.21 -16.24
C ARG A 97 -11.42 -8.67 -15.84
N ASP A 98 -12.03 -9.58 -16.60
CA ASP A 98 -11.95 -11.01 -16.35
C ASP A 98 -10.50 -11.53 -16.48
N ALA A 99 -9.75 -11.06 -17.49
CA ALA A 99 -8.35 -11.39 -17.66
C ALA A 99 -7.47 -10.88 -16.51
N ILE A 100 -7.79 -9.72 -15.91
CA ILE A 100 -7.09 -9.19 -14.72
C ILE A 100 -7.38 -10.07 -13.50
N VAL A 101 -8.63 -10.48 -13.30
CA VAL A 101 -9.03 -11.34 -12.15
C VAL A 101 -8.36 -12.71 -12.23
N GLN A 102 -8.22 -13.26 -13.43
CA GLN A 102 -7.55 -14.54 -13.67
C GLN A 102 -6.02 -14.42 -13.76
N GLU A 103 -5.45 -13.21 -13.60
CA GLU A 103 -4.00 -12.93 -13.73
C GLU A 103 -3.40 -13.31 -15.12
N HIS A 104 -4.22 -13.36 -16.17
CA HIS A 104 -3.81 -13.70 -17.53
C HIS A 104 -3.36 -12.45 -18.32
N PHE A 105 -2.18 -11.92 -18.00
CA PHE A 105 -1.67 -10.66 -18.58
C PHE A 105 -1.37 -10.74 -20.08
N ASP A 106 -0.94 -11.89 -20.60
CA ASP A 106 -0.70 -12.09 -22.03
C ASP A 106 -1.99 -11.97 -22.86
N MET A 107 -3.11 -12.39 -22.27
CA MET A 107 -4.42 -12.27 -22.90
C MET A 107 -4.89 -10.81 -22.92
N LEU A 108 -4.53 -10.00 -21.94
CA LEU A 108 -4.91 -8.58 -21.88
C LEU A 108 -4.44 -7.83 -23.14
N GLN A 109 -3.19 -8.03 -23.55
CA GLN A 109 -2.64 -7.39 -24.74
C GLN A 109 -3.35 -7.86 -26.02
N LYS A 110 -3.64 -9.17 -26.12
CA LYS A 110 -4.35 -9.75 -27.26
C LYS A 110 -5.78 -9.22 -27.37
N ILE A 111 -6.51 -9.15 -26.25
CA ILE A 111 -7.88 -8.63 -26.19
C ILE A 111 -7.93 -7.17 -26.64
N ILE A 112 -6.96 -6.35 -26.22
CA ILE A 112 -6.92 -4.92 -26.59
C ILE A 112 -6.64 -4.76 -28.10
N LEU A 113 -5.66 -5.49 -28.62
CA LEU A 113 -5.22 -5.38 -30.02
C LEU A 113 -6.20 -6.00 -31.02
N PHE A 114 -6.66 -7.23 -30.77
CA PHE A 114 -7.44 -8.01 -31.73
C PHE A 114 -8.94 -8.08 -31.39
N GLY A 115 -9.32 -7.77 -30.15
CA GLY A 115 -10.70 -7.88 -29.68
C GLY A 115 -11.00 -9.23 -29.01
N VAL A 116 -12.29 -9.42 -28.70
CA VAL A 116 -12.87 -10.64 -28.14
C VAL A 116 -13.74 -11.29 -29.20
#